data_AF-A0A7X7F5I7-F1
#
_entry.id   AF-A0A7X7F5I7-F1
#
_cell.length_a   1.000
_cell.length_b   1.000
_cell.length_c   1.000
_cell.angle_alpha   90.00
_cell.angle_beta   90.00
_cell.angle_gamma   90.00
#
_symmetry.space_group_name_H-M   'P 1'
#
loop_
_entity.id
_entity.type
_entity.pdbx_description
1 polymer ?
#
loop_
_entity_poly.entity_id
_entity_poly.type
_entity_poly.pdbx_seq_one_letter_code
_entity_poly.pdbx_strand_id
1 'polypeptide(L)'
;MVKKSLILEHSEYDLNKVVADLDEINRYNPQRFEMTQLTAICHEDAENNVCVGYKDIGPDDFWVRGHMPGLPLMPGVIMCEAAAQV
;
A
#
# COMPACT_ATOMS: atom_id res chain seq x y z
N MET A 1 0.39 30.09 -9.63
CA MET A 1 0.83 28.87 -8.94
C MET A 1 0.66 27.71 -9.92
N VAL A 2 1.73 26.97 -10.20
CA VAL A 2 1.62 25.73 -10.99
C VAL A 2 0.82 24.74 -10.14
N LYS A 3 -0.23 24.17 -10.71
CA LYS A 3 -1.07 23.18 -10.01
C LYS A 3 -0.22 21.93 -9.81
N LYS A 4 0.04 21.55 -8.55
CA LYS A 4 0.74 20.30 -8.22
C LYS A 4 -0.08 19.16 -8.82
N SER A 5 0.54 18.29 -9.62
CA SER A 5 -0.12 17.05 -10.04
C SER A 5 -0.32 16.20 -8.79
N LEU A 6 -1.56 15.75 -8.56
CA LEU A 6 -1.92 14.94 -7.40
C LEU A 6 -1.84 13.44 -7.68
N ILE A 7 -1.61 13.07 -8.94
CA ILE A 7 -1.53 11.69 -9.41
C ILE A 7 -0.13 11.50 -10.03
N LEU A 8 0.52 10.43 -9.63
CA LEU A 8 1.79 9.97 -10.22
C LEU A 8 1.48 9.07 -11.41
N GLU A 9 2.25 9.25 -12.47
CA GLU A 9 2.28 8.33 -13.60
C GLU A 9 3.07 7.08 -13.21
N HIS A 10 2.70 5.93 -13.77
CA HIS A 10 3.35 4.65 -13.47
C HIS A 10 4.83 4.62 -13.87
N SER A 11 5.26 5.51 -14.76
CA SER A 11 6.68 5.68 -15.14
C SER A 11 7.52 6.41 -14.08
N GLU A 12 6.89 7.01 -13.07
CA GLU A 12 7.57 7.79 -12.02
C GLU A 12 8.08 6.93 -10.85
N TYR A 13 7.68 5.65 -10.80
CA TYR A 13 8.12 4.69 -9.78
C TYR A 13 8.37 3.29 -10.39
N ASP A 14 9.13 2.45 -9.67
CA ASP A 14 9.44 1.08 -10.07
C ASP A 14 9.02 0.12 -8.96
N LEU A 15 8.01 -0.71 -9.22
CA LEU A 15 7.52 -1.71 -8.25
C LEU A 15 8.55 -2.79 -7.92
N ASN A 16 9.60 -2.96 -8.73
CA ASN A 16 10.67 -3.93 -8.47
C ASN A 16 11.76 -3.37 -7.54
N LYS A 17 11.70 -2.07 -7.22
CA LYS A 17 12.59 -1.44 -6.26
C LYS A 17 11.90 -1.44 -4.89
N VAL A 18 12.61 -1.90 -3.86
CA VAL A 18 12.16 -1.82 -2.47
C VAL A 18 13.01 -0.77 -1.76
N VAL A 19 12.37 0.31 -1.32
CA VAL A 19 12.98 1.39 -0.50
C VAL A 19 12.84 1.06 0.99
N ALA A 20 11.67 0.57 1.39
CA ALA A 20 11.41 0.03 2.72
C ALA A 20 10.60 -1.26 2.61
N ASP A 21 11.10 -2.33 3.19
CA ASP A 21 10.39 -3.61 3.28
C ASP A 21 9.46 -3.64 4.51
N LEU A 22 8.80 -4.78 4.73
CA LEU A 22 7.88 -4.94 5.85
C LEU A 22 8.57 -4.78 7.22
N ASP A 23 9.83 -5.17 7.35
CA ASP A 23 10.57 -5.03 8.61
C ASP A 23 10.83 -3.56 8.91
N GLU A 24 11.25 -2.78 7.92
CA GLU A 24 11.42 -1.33 8.10
C GLU A 24 10.08 -0.64 8.36
N ILE A 25 9.01 -0.98 7.63
CA ILE A 25 7.66 -0.45 7.86
C ILE A 25 7.19 -0.73 9.29
N ASN A 26 7.40 -1.94 9.81
CA ASN A 26 6.97 -2.35 11.15
C ASN A 26 7.64 -1.55 12.28
N ARG A 27 8.74 -0.83 12.01
CA ARG A 27 9.39 0.06 12.98
C ARG A 27 8.61 1.34 13.20
N TYR A 28 7.85 1.79 12.20
CA TYR A 28 7.06 3.03 12.24
C TYR A 28 5.57 2.75 12.43
N ASN A 29 5.05 1.75 11.71
CA ASN A 29 3.64 1.40 11.73
C ASN A 29 3.36 0.37 12.83
N PRO A 30 2.38 0.59 13.73
CA PRO A 30 2.02 -0.36 14.79
C PRO A 30 1.11 -1.51 14.33
N GLN A 31 0.51 -1.45 13.13
CA GLN A 31 -0.41 -2.45 12.63
C GLN A 31 0.27 -3.82 12.43
N ARG A 32 -0.41 -4.91 12.80
CA ARG A 32 0.11 -6.28 12.73
C ARG A 32 -0.95 -7.25 12.17
N PHE A 33 -0.46 -8.42 11.75
CA PHE A 33 -1.28 -9.54 11.29
C PHE A 33 -2.27 -9.12 10.19
N GLU A 34 -3.57 -9.37 10.36
CA GLU A 34 -4.60 -9.05 9.38
C GLU A 34 -4.70 -7.55 9.08
N MET A 35 -4.19 -6.68 9.95
CA MET A 35 -4.22 -5.23 9.75
C MET A 35 -2.92 -4.68 9.15
N THR A 36 -1.92 -5.51 8.85
CA THR A 36 -0.76 -5.10 8.04
C THR A 36 -1.18 -5.00 6.57
N GLN A 37 -1.44 -3.77 6.10
CA GLN A 37 -1.99 -3.49 4.78
C GLN A 37 -0.96 -2.88 3.81
N LEU A 38 0.33 -3.01 4.13
CA LEU A 38 1.45 -2.72 3.23
C LEU A 38 2.38 -3.92 3.09
N THR A 39 2.94 -4.09 1.89
CA THR A 39 4.01 -5.04 1.60
C THR A 39 5.37 -4.34 1.55
N ALA A 40 5.45 -3.20 0.84
CA ALA A 40 6.67 -2.41 0.75
C ALA A 40 6.38 -0.96 0.29
N ILE A 41 7.36 -0.09 0.51
CA ILE A 41 7.50 1.21 -0.15
C ILE A 41 8.47 1.05 -1.33
N CYS A 42 8.08 1.49 -2.52
CA CYS A 42 8.91 1.37 -3.73
C CYS A 42 9.47 2.71 -4.23
N HIS A 43 8.90 3.83 -3.76
CA HIS A 43 9.36 5.17 -4.09
C HIS A 43 9.10 6.12 -2.92
N GLU A 44 10.09 6.93 -2.59
CA GLU A 44 10.00 8.01 -1.60
C GLU A 44 10.73 9.24 -2.14
N ASP A 45 10.04 10.38 -2.11
CA ASP A 45 10.57 11.71 -2.36
C ASP A 45 10.13 12.61 -1.21
N ALA A 46 10.99 12.68 -0.20
CA ALA A 46 10.76 13.47 1.01
C ALA A 46 10.74 14.99 0.73
N GLU A 47 11.45 15.47 -0.30
CA GLU A 47 11.46 16.90 -0.64
C GLU A 47 10.09 17.34 -1.16
N ASN A 48 9.45 16.51 -1.98
CA ASN A 48 8.14 16.81 -2.56
C ASN A 48 6.96 16.21 -1.78
N ASN A 49 7.21 15.50 -0.68
CA ASN A 49 6.23 14.77 0.13
C ASN A 49 5.41 13.80 -0.74
N VAL A 50 6.12 12.93 -1.45
CA VAL A 50 5.55 11.89 -2.31
C VAL A 50 6.05 10.54 -1.85
N CYS A 51 5.15 9.58 -1.70
CA CYS A 51 5.46 8.21 -1.33
C CYS A 51 4.60 7.26 -2.17
N VAL A 52 5.16 6.13 -2.57
CA VAL A 52 4.44 5.05 -3.25
C VAL A 52 4.70 3.75 -2.51
N GLY A 53 3.64 3.20 -1.94
CA GLY A 53 3.63 1.86 -1.37
C GLY A 53 2.72 0.93 -2.17
N TYR A 54 2.92 -0.37 -2.00
CA TYR A 54 2.05 -1.39 -2.57
C TYR A 54 1.75 -2.49 -1.55
N LYS A 55 0.65 -3.20 -1.80
CA LYS A 55 0.21 -4.38 -1.07
C LYS A 55 0.00 -5.51 -2.08
N ASP A 56 0.77 -6.57 -1.94
CA ASP A 56 0.50 -7.81 -2.64
C ASP A 56 -0.70 -8.49 -2.00
N ILE A 57 -1.68 -8.85 -2.82
CA ILE A 57 -2.91 -9.53 -2.41
C ILE A 57 -2.91 -10.97 -2.89
N GLY A 58 -3.45 -11.88 -2.08
CA GLY A 58 -3.47 -13.31 -2.34
C GLY A 58 -4.76 -13.99 -1.88
N PRO A 59 -4.92 -15.29 -2.18
CA PRO A 59 -6.12 -16.05 -1.82
C PRO A 59 -6.28 -16.27 -0.30
N ASP A 60 -5.24 -16.06 0.49
CA ASP A 60 -5.23 -16.29 1.94
C ASP A 60 -5.47 -15.01 2.76
N ASP A 61 -5.69 -13.85 2.10
CA ASP A 61 -6.04 -12.61 2.81
C ASP A 61 -7.33 -12.77 3.62
N PHE A 62 -7.36 -12.18 4.82
CA PHE A 62 -8.42 -12.43 5.81
C PHE A 62 -9.85 -12.14 5.30
N TRP A 63 -9.98 -11.16 4.40
CA TRP A 63 -11.26 -10.74 3.83
C TRP A 63 -11.75 -11.66 2.70
N VAL A 64 -10.89 -12.50 2.10
CA VAL A 64 -11.24 -13.37 0.95
C VAL A 64 -12.41 -14.30 1.29
N ARG A 65 -12.41 -14.85 2.51
CA ARG A 65 -13.47 -15.78 2.97
C ARG A 65 -14.82 -15.10 3.20
N GLY A 66 -14.84 -13.79 3.40
CA GLY A 66 -16.01 -13.04 3.85
C GLY A 66 -16.52 -11.98 2.89
N HIS A 67 -15.72 -11.56 1.89
CA HIS A 67 -16.06 -10.43 1.03
C HIS A 67 -15.70 -10.73 -0.44
N MET A 68 -16.55 -11.41 -1.20
CA MET A 68 -17.72 -12.19 -0.78
C MET A 68 -17.45 -13.69 -0.97
N PRO A 69 -18.09 -14.61 -0.22
CA PRO A 69 -17.93 -16.04 -0.46
C PRO A 69 -18.21 -16.41 -1.93
N GLY A 70 -17.24 -17.07 -2.59
CA GLY A 70 -17.33 -17.45 -4.02
C GLY A 70 -17.05 -16.33 -5.02
N LEU A 71 -16.88 -15.08 -4.56
CA LEU A 71 -16.51 -13.91 -5.35
C LEU A 71 -15.67 -12.94 -4.51
N PRO A 72 -14.40 -13.29 -4.23
CA PRO A 72 -13.55 -12.46 -3.41
C PRO A 72 -13.23 -11.13 -4.10
N LEU A 73 -13.41 -10.04 -3.36
CA LEU A 73 -13.19 -8.67 -3.78
C LEU A 73 -12.58 -7.92 -2.60
N MET A 74 -11.42 -7.29 -2.77
CA MET A 74 -10.83 -6.51 -1.69
C MET A 74 -11.82 -5.42 -1.23
N PRO A 75 -12.16 -5.34 0.07
CA PRO A 75 -13.06 -4.29 0.53
C PRO A 75 -12.44 -2.91 0.30
N GLY A 76 -13.22 -1.96 -0.23
CA GLY A 76 -12.72 -0.61 -0.51
C GLY A 76 -12.18 0.10 0.75
N VAL A 77 -12.74 -0.19 1.93
CA VAL A 77 -12.22 0.33 3.21
C VAL A 77 -10.83 -0.20 3.55
N ILE A 78 -10.47 -1.41 3.11
CA ILE A 78 -9.11 -1.94 3.28
C ILE A 78 -8.14 -1.29 2.29
N MET A 79 -8.60 -0.91 1.09
CA MET A 79 -7.79 -0.09 0.18
C MET A 79 -7.50 1.29 0.79
N CYS A 80 -8.49 1.91 1.45
CA CYS A 80 -8.28 3.16 2.19
C CYS A 80 -7.28 2.99 3.35
N GLU A 81 -7.38 1.90 4.11
CA GLU A 81 -6.41 1.59 5.19
C GLU A 81 -4.99 1.37 4.65
N ALA A 82 -4.84 0.66 3.53
CA ALA A 82 -3.55 0.49 2.86
C ALA A 82 -2.94 1.85 2.50
N ALA A 83 -3.73 2.75 1.90
CA ALA A 83 -3.28 4.09 1.55
C ALA A 83 -2.96 4.97 2.78
N ALA A 84 -3.65 4.76 3.90
CA ALA A 84 -3.41 5.50 5.15
C ALA A 84 -2.15 5.02 5.91
N GLN A 85 -1.68 3.80 5.62
CA GLN A 85 -0.44 3.26 6.19
C GLN A 85 0.81 3.72 5.43
N VAL A 86 0.66 4.22 4.18
CA VAL A 86 1.73 4.84 3.37
C VAL A 86 2.00 6.24 3.87
#